data_AF-A0A6A7RZU8-F1
#
_entry.id   AF-A0A6A7RZU8-F1
#
_cell.length_a   1.000
_cell.length_b   1.000
_cell.length_c   1.000
_cell.angle_alpha   90.00
_cell.angle_beta   90.00
_cell.angle_gamma   90.00
#
_symmetry.space_group_name_H-M   'P 1'
#
loop_
_entity.id
_entity.type
_entity.pdbx_description
1 polymer ?
#
loop_
_entity_poly.entity_id
_entity_poly.type
_entity_poly.pdbx_seq_one_letter_code
_entity_poly.pdbx_strand_id
1 'polypeptide(L)'
;MVPGSAYARAPLLPVPSVQPSSGPWTSGEGFSFGLGKKKEAKARRSVSGMACSLSTVQQRICLLVFDEGVEVRYATLREGTLVVGSERVVLRADAGELDAEGAATDGSYFYVTGSHSAKRSDCQSNPHSRHVLRFRRDPATGRALRS
;
A
#
# COMPACT_ATOMS: atom_id res chain seq x y z
N MET A 1 20.43 -3.39 -53.60
CA MET A 1 21.37 -3.14 -52.49
C MET A 1 20.86 -1.92 -51.74
N VAL A 2 20.29 -2.09 -50.55
CA VAL A 2 19.63 -1.00 -49.80
C VAL A 2 20.63 -0.40 -48.81
N PRO A 3 20.79 0.93 -48.69
CA PRO A 3 21.73 1.54 -47.77
C PRO A 3 21.27 1.33 -46.32
N GLY A 4 22.18 0.87 -45.46
CA GLY A 4 21.93 0.71 -44.03
C GLY A 4 21.72 2.06 -43.34
N SER A 5 20.53 2.27 -42.78
CA SER A 5 20.23 3.42 -41.93
C SER A 5 20.94 3.28 -40.59
N ALA A 6 21.97 4.09 -40.36
CA ALA A 6 22.60 4.23 -39.05
C ALA A 6 21.65 5.01 -38.13
N TYR A 7 20.98 4.32 -37.21
CA TYR A 7 20.27 5.00 -36.13
C TYR A 7 21.29 5.67 -35.21
N ALA A 8 21.35 7.00 -35.25
CA ALA A 8 22.13 7.78 -34.31
C ALA A 8 21.65 7.47 -32.88
N ARG A 9 22.56 6.99 -32.04
CA ARG A 9 22.29 6.67 -30.64
C ARG A 9 22.10 8.00 -29.90
N ALA A 10 20.88 8.29 -29.48
CA ALA A 10 20.61 9.46 -28.67
C ALA A 10 21.47 9.40 -27.39
N PRO A 11 22.08 10.52 -26.96
CA PRO A 11 22.85 10.55 -25.72
C PRO A 11 21.93 10.18 -24.56
N LEU A 12 22.37 9.21 -23.74
CA LEU A 12 21.68 8.84 -22.52
C LEU A 12 21.70 10.04 -21.57
N LEU A 13 20.55 10.64 -21.33
CA LEU A 13 20.42 11.64 -20.27
C LEU A 13 20.69 10.95 -18.92
N PRO A 14 21.41 11.60 -18.00
CA PRO A 14 21.59 11.06 -16.66
C PRO A 14 20.22 10.91 -15.99
N VAL A 15 19.94 9.71 -15.48
CA VAL A 15 18.70 9.42 -14.75
C VAL A 15 18.68 10.28 -13.49
N PRO A 16 17.65 11.12 -13.28
CA PRO A 16 17.55 11.92 -12.07
C PRO A 16 17.53 11.02 -10.83
N SER A 17 18.36 11.33 -9.84
CA SER A 17 18.34 10.65 -8.55
C SER A 17 17.30 11.29 -7.65
N VAL A 18 16.45 10.49 -7.02
CA VAL A 18 15.51 10.93 -5.99
C VAL A 18 16.14 10.64 -4.62
N GLN A 19 16.36 11.68 -3.83
CA GLN A 19 16.91 11.58 -2.48
C GLN A 19 15.83 11.94 -1.46
N PRO A 20 15.74 11.21 -0.32
CA PRO A 20 14.88 11.62 0.79
C PRO A 20 15.29 13.02 1.29
N SER A 21 14.30 13.87 1.56
CA SER A 21 14.54 15.21 2.12
C SER A 21 14.88 15.20 3.61
N SER A 22 14.66 14.08 4.29
CA SER A 22 14.90 13.90 5.72
C SER A 22 15.21 12.43 6.04
N GLY A 23 15.63 12.17 7.29
CA GLY A 23 15.74 10.81 7.81
C GLY A 23 14.38 10.11 7.98
N PRO A 24 14.39 8.85 8.46
CA PRO A 24 13.18 8.06 8.70
C PRO A 24 12.24 8.75 9.70
N TRP A 25 10.94 8.72 9.41
CA TRP A 25 9.92 9.25 10.32
C TRP A 25 9.50 8.18 11.32
N THR A 26 9.14 8.62 12.53
CA THR A 26 8.68 7.72 13.59
C THR A 26 7.21 7.36 13.42
N SER A 27 6.85 6.12 13.72
CA SER A 27 5.47 5.63 13.87
C SER A 27 5.10 5.35 15.33
N GLY A 28 5.90 5.84 16.28
CA GLY A 28 5.80 5.44 17.70
C GLY A 28 5.97 3.93 17.86
N GLU A 29 5.05 3.31 18.62
CA GLU A 29 4.99 1.85 18.83
C GLU A 29 4.63 1.05 17.55
N GLY A 30 4.27 1.74 16.46
CA GLY A 30 3.90 1.12 15.20
C GLY A 30 2.48 0.52 15.24
N PHE A 31 2.31 -0.60 14.54
CA PHE A 31 1.02 -1.25 14.37
C PHE A 31 0.83 -2.41 15.35
N SER A 32 -0.41 -2.56 15.82
CA SER A 32 -0.86 -3.72 16.58
C SER A 32 -2.08 -4.33 15.88
N PHE A 33 -2.04 -5.64 15.68
CA PHE A 33 -3.11 -6.36 14.98
C PHE A 33 -4.07 -7.06 15.94
N GLY A 34 -3.85 -6.94 17.25
CA GLY A 34 -4.72 -7.54 18.26
C GLY A 34 -4.72 -9.07 18.21
N LEU A 35 -3.67 -9.68 17.66
CA LEU A 35 -3.49 -11.11 17.65
C LEU A 35 -3.02 -11.58 19.03
N GLY A 36 -3.27 -12.84 19.36
CA GLY A 36 -2.71 -13.42 20.59
C GLY A 36 -1.18 -13.31 20.60
N LYS A 37 -0.57 -13.09 21.78
CA LYS A 37 0.88 -12.77 21.95
C LYS A 37 1.83 -13.57 21.04
N LYS A 38 1.63 -14.88 20.91
CA LYS A 38 2.48 -15.75 20.06
C LYS A 38 2.35 -15.46 18.56
N LYS A 39 1.14 -15.12 18.09
CA LYS A 39 0.87 -14.77 16.69
C LYS A 39 1.34 -13.35 16.41
N GLU A 40 1.07 -12.42 17.31
CA GLU A 40 1.50 -11.02 17.21
C GLU A 40 3.04 -10.86 17.16
N ALA A 41 3.78 -11.77 17.80
CA ALA A 41 5.24 -11.80 17.74
C ALA A 41 5.81 -12.41 16.45
N LYS A 42 5.00 -13.21 15.73
CA LYS A 42 5.36 -13.79 14.44
C LYS A 42 4.86 -12.94 13.26
N ALA A 43 3.86 -12.11 13.53
CA ALA A 43 3.27 -11.23 12.54
C ALA A 43 4.29 -10.23 12.02
N ARG A 44 4.48 -10.21 10.71
CA ARG A 44 5.25 -9.21 10.00
C ARG A 44 4.45 -7.92 10.04
N ARG A 45 5.05 -6.90 10.64
CA ARG A 45 4.44 -5.55 10.77
C ARG A 45 4.99 -4.58 9.74
N SER A 46 5.70 -5.10 8.74
CA SER A 46 6.20 -4.32 7.61
C SER A 46 5.03 -3.91 6.74
N VAL A 47 4.92 -2.61 6.47
CA VAL A 47 3.93 -2.08 5.54
C VAL A 47 4.34 -2.51 4.13
N SER A 48 3.43 -3.17 3.41
CA SER A 48 3.63 -3.57 2.01
C SER A 48 3.27 -2.44 1.05
N GLY A 49 2.30 -1.60 1.40
CA GLY A 49 1.91 -0.46 0.58
C GLY A 49 1.27 0.67 1.38
N MET A 50 1.47 1.90 0.91
CA MET A 50 0.92 3.11 1.52
C MET A 50 0.42 4.09 0.46
N ALA A 51 -0.81 4.57 0.61
CA ALA A 51 -1.41 5.58 -0.26
C ALA A 51 -1.96 6.75 0.55
N CYS A 52 -1.45 7.96 0.31
CA CYS A 52 -1.82 9.15 1.07
C CYS A 52 -2.53 10.20 0.19
N SER A 53 -3.53 10.87 0.74
CA SER A 53 -4.18 12.02 0.10
C SER A 53 -4.69 13.03 1.14
N LEU A 54 -4.90 14.28 0.73
CA LEU A 54 -5.39 15.35 1.59
C LEU A 54 -6.91 15.29 1.69
N SER A 55 -7.45 15.35 2.91
CA SER A 55 -8.87 15.60 3.13
C SER A 55 -9.23 17.07 2.85
N THR A 56 -10.53 17.39 2.83
CA THR A 56 -10.98 18.79 2.68
C THR A 56 -10.48 19.70 3.81
N VAL A 57 -10.23 19.14 5.00
CA VAL A 57 -9.61 19.84 6.14
C VAL A 57 -8.07 19.82 6.11
N GLN A 58 -7.48 19.54 4.94
CA GLN A 58 -6.02 19.52 4.70
C GLN A 58 -5.24 18.54 5.57
N GLN A 59 -5.89 17.50 6.11
CA GLN A 59 -5.20 16.42 6.81
C GLN A 59 -4.72 15.37 5.81
N ARG A 60 -3.45 15.00 5.90
CA ARG A 60 -2.87 13.93 5.06
C ARG A 60 -3.19 12.58 5.69
N ILE A 61 -4.24 11.94 5.17
CA ILE A 61 -4.67 10.62 5.60
C ILE A 61 -4.08 9.58 4.65
N CYS A 62 -3.49 8.54 5.23
CA CYS A 62 -2.86 7.45 4.51
C CYS A 62 -3.60 6.14 4.79
N LEU A 63 -3.82 5.35 3.74
CA LEU A 63 -4.20 3.95 3.83
C LEU A 63 -2.93 3.10 3.77
N LEU A 64 -2.76 2.18 4.72
CA LEU A 64 -1.63 1.27 4.80
C LEU A 64 -2.13 -0.17 4.73
N VAL A 65 -1.46 -0.98 3.91
CA VAL A 65 -1.78 -2.38 3.67
C VAL A 65 -0.59 -3.27 4.01
N PHE A 66 -0.87 -4.49 4.45
CA PHE A 66 0.09 -5.46 4.96
C PHE A 66 -0.04 -6.78 4.20
N ASP A 67 1.07 -7.50 4.03
CA ASP A 67 1.09 -8.82 3.39
C ASP A 67 0.40 -9.88 4.25
N GLU A 68 0.43 -9.72 5.58
CA GLU A 68 -0.14 -10.67 6.51
C GLU A 68 -1.63 -10.42 6.80
N GLY A 69 -2.47 -11.32 6.29
CA GLY A 69 -3.91 -11.33 6.51
C GLY A 69 -4.69 -10.32 5.66
N VAL A 70 -5.86 -9.91 6.15
CA VAL A 70 -6.69 -8.85 5.54
C VAL A 70 -6.52 -7.51 6.26
N GLU A 71 -5.34 -7.30 6.86
CA GLU A 71 -5.09 -6.14 7.70
C GLU A 71 -4.84 -4.88 6.88
N VAL A 72 -5.67 -3.87 7.13
CA VAL A 72 -5.52 -2.53 6.60
C VAL A 72 -5.80 -1.54 7.70
N ARG A 73 -5.02 -0.46 7.73
CA ARG A 73 -5.10 0.60 8.73
C ARG A 73 -5.07 1.97 8.06
N TYR A 74 -5.74 2.94 8.67
CA TYR A 74 -5.46 4.34 8.39
C TYR A 74 -4.34 4.86 9.29
N ALA A 75 -3.59 5.83 8.80
CA ALA A 75 -2.73 6.68 9.62
C ALA A 75 -2.85 8.13 9.17
N THR A 76 -2.54 9.06 10.06
CA THR A 76 -2.43 10.48 9.72
C THR A 76 -0.96 10.85 9.67
N LEU A 77 -0.54 11.40 8.54
CA LEU A 77 0.81 11.90 8.36
C LEU A 77 0.87 13.36 8.84
N ARG A 78 1.72 13.61 9.83
CA ARG A 78 2.02 14.94 10.39
C ARG A 78 3.53 15.16 10.30
N GLU A 79 3.97 16.40 10.47
CA GLU A 79 5.39 16.76 10.34
C GLU A 79 6.30 15.78 11.11
N GLY A 80 7.09 15.00 10.37
CA GLY A 80 8.04 14.01 10.91
C GLY A 80 7.44 12.79 11.60
N THR A 81 6.11 12.60 11.61
CA THR A 81 5.44 11.54 12.38
C THR A 81 4.28 10.89 11.60
N LEU A 82 4.21 9.56 11.68
CA LEU A 82 3.06 8.78 11.25
C LEU A 82 2.21 8.39 12.45
N VAL A 83 1.04 9.01 12.60
CA VAL A 83 0.10 8.70 13.69
C VAL A 83 -0.80 7.56 13.25
N VAL A 84 -0.55 6.36 13.77
CA VAL A 84 -1.30 5.14 13.45
C VAL A 84 -2.73 5.22 14.01
N GLY A 85 -3.72 4.99 13.15
CA GLY A 85 -5.11 4.85 13.54
C GLY A 85 -5.42 3.45 14.06
N SER A 86 -6.32 3.35 15.02
CA SER A 86 -6.77 2.07 15.60
C SER A 86 -7.79 1.32 14.74
N GLU A 87 -8.42 2.00 13.78
CA GLU A 87 -9.47 1.43 12.94
C GLU A 87 -8.90 0.40 11.95
N ARG A 88 -9.41 -0.84 12.03
CA ARG A 88 -9.22 -1.86 11.02
C ARG A 88 -10.18 -1.65 9.86
N VAL A 89 -9.65 -1.68 8.64
CA VAL A 89 -10.45 -1.69 7.42
C VAL A 89 -10.53 -3.12 6.89
N VAL A 90 -11.74 -3.58 6.61
CA VAL A 90 -11.98 -4.87 5.97
C VAL A 90 -12.09 -4.63 4.47
N LEU A 91 -11.13 -5.15 3.71
CA LEU A 91 -11.09 -4.97 2.25
C LEU A 91 -12.04 -5.90 1.51
N ARG A 92 -12.32 -7.08 2.06
CA ARG A 92 -13.14 -8.12 1.45
C ARG A 92 -13.93 -8.87 2.53
N ALA A 93 -15.15 -9.27 2.18
CA ALA A 93 -16.05 -9.99 3.08
C ALA A 93 -15.83 -11.51 3.09
N ASP A 94 -15.11 -12.06 2.11
CA ASP A 94 -14.76 -13.48 2.10
C ASP A 94 -13.58 -13.78 3.03
N ALA A 95 -13.42 -15.05 3.39
CA ALA A 95 -12.35 -15.50 4.29
C ALA A 95 -10.97 -15.60 3.61
N GLY A 96 -10.85 -15.21 2.34
CA GLY A 96 -9.62 -15.30 1.58
C GLY A 96 -8.66 -14.16 1.89
N GLU A 97 -7.38 -14.49 2.09
CA GLU A 97 -6.33 -13.48 2.27
C GLU A 97 -5.98 -12.84 0.92
N LEU A 98 -5.88 -11.51 0.92
CA LEU A 98 -5.51 -10.75 -0.27
C LEU A 98 -4.00 -10.83 -0.52
N ASP A 99 -3.19 -11.06 0.53
CA ASP A 99 -1.74 -10.88 0.52
C ASP A 99 -1.38 -9.52 -0.11
N ALA A 100 -1.77 -8.42 0.56
CA ALA A 100 -1.68 -7.11 -0.06
C ALA A 100 -0.21 -6.70 -0.26
N GLU A 101 0.17 -6.37 -1.49
CA GLU A 101 1.54 -5.99 -1.87
C GLU A 101 1.67 -4.51 -2.21
N GLY A 102 0.57 -3.77 -2.24
CA GLY A 102 0.62 -2.36 -2.63
C GLY A 102 -0.69 -1.63 -2.46
N ALA A 103 -0.58 -0.33 -2.22
CA ALA A 103 -1.69 0.60 -2.19
C ALA A 103 -1.36 1.85 -3.02
N ALA A 104 -2.36 2.37 -3.73
CA ALA A 104 -2.26 3.60 -4.49
C ALA A 104 -3.56 4.42 -4.35
N THR A 105 -3.49 5.71 -4.70
CA THR A 105 -4.66 6.58 -4.78
C THR A 105 -4.49 7.61 -5.89
N ASP A 106 -5.59 7.91 -6.57
CA ASP A 106 -5.70 9.03 -7.52
C ASP A 106 -6.34 10.28 -6.87
N GLY A 107 -6.59 10.23 -5.55
CA GLY A 107 -7.29 11.26 -4.77
C GLY A 107 -8.80 11.04 -4.60
N SER A 108 -9.44 10.34 -5.54
CA SER A 108 -10.88 10.01 -5.50
C SER A 108 -11.14 8.55 -5.13
N TYR A 109 -10.22 7.66 -5.45
CA TYR A 109 -10.27 6.24 -5.15
C TYR A 109 -8.98 5.77 -4.48
N PHE A 110 -9.11 4.72 -3.68
CA PHE A 110 -8.00 3.87 -3.29
C PHE A 110 -7.97 2.63 -4.16
N TYR A 111 -6.76 2.16 -4.42
CA TYR A 111 -6.45 0.92 -5.12
C TYR A 111 -5.58 0.07 -4.22
N VAL A 112 -5.95 -1.19 -4.02
CA VAL A 112 -5.12 -2.16 -3.29
C VAL A 112 -4.93 -3.39 -4.16
N THR A 113 -3.68 -3.80 -4.34
CA THR A 113 -3.34 -5.02 -5.09
C THR A 113 -2.95 -6.13 -4.13
N GLY A 114 -3.47 -7.33 -4.38
CA GLY A 114 -2.92 -8.55 -3.80
C GLY A 114 -1.66 -9.01 -4.53
N SER A 115 -1.07 -10.12 -4.06
CA SER A 115 0.21 -10.65 -4.54
C SER A 115 0.19 -11.22 -5.96
N HIS A 116 -1.00 -11.57 -6.47
CA HIS A 116 -1.21 -12.21 -7.77
C HIS A 116 -0.37 -13.47 -8.03
N SER A 117 0.28 -14.00 -7.00
CA SER A 117 1.25 -15.08 -7.11
C SER A 117 0.59 -16.44 -6.86
N ALA A 118 1.22 -17.51 -7.34
CA ALA A 118 0.92 -18.85 -6.86
C ALA A 118 1.48 -19.04 -5.44
N LYS A 119 0.97 -20.05 -4.71
CA LYS A 119 1.51 -20.42 -3.41
C LYS A 119 2.98 -20.83 -3.55
N ARG A 120 3.84 -20.37 -2.62
CA ARG A 120 5.29 -20.64 -2.68
C ARG A 120 5.66 -22.09 -2.42
N SER A 121 4.83 -22.81 -1.64
CA SER A 121 5.14 -24.16 -1.17
C SER A 121 4.87 -25.25 -2.20
N ASP A 122 3.80 -25.11 -2.98
CA ASP A 122 3.28 -26.16 -3.85
C ASP A 122 2.87 -25.65 -5.24
N CYS A 123 3.14 -24.37 -5.53
CA CYS A 123 2.79 -23.70 -6.79
C CYS A 123 1.28 -23.73 -7.11
N GLN A 124 0.42 -24.04 -6.14
CA GLN A 124 -1.02 -24.05 -6.37
C GLN A 124 -1.54 -22.64 -6.64
N SER A 125 -2.64 -22.57 -7.42
CA SER A 125 -3.35 -21.33 -7.68
C SER A 125 -3.84 -20.71 -6.36
N ASN A 126 -3.59 -19.40 -6.18
CA ASN A 126 -4.14 -18.62 -5.08
C ASN A 126 -5.12 -17.58 -5.66
N PRO A 127 -6.39 -17.92 -5.92
CA PRO A 127 -7.34 -16.97 -6.49
C PRO A 127 -7.61 -15.80 -5.55
N HIS A 128 -7.56 -15.98 -4.22
CA HIS A 128 -7.90 -14.94 -3.26
C HIS A 128 -6.91 -13.76 -3.23
N SER A 129 -5.67 -13.94 -3.70
CA SER A 129 -4.69 -12.85 -3.81
C SER A 129 -4.65 -12.19 -5.20
N ARG A 130 -5.41 -12.69 -6.17
CA ARG A 130 -5.43 -12.20 -7.57
C ARG A 130 -6.50 -11.15 -7.78
N HIS A 131 -6.50 -10.14 -6.94
CA HIS A 131 -7.46 -9.04 -7.03
C HIS A 131 -6.77 -7.69 -6.95
N VAL A 132 -7.32 -6.76 -7.71
CA VAL A 132 -7.13 -5.33 -7.52
C VAL A 132 -8.46 -4.78 -7.02
N LEU A 133 -8.46 -4.25 -5.81
CA LEU A 133 -9.64 -3.67 -5.18
C LEU A 133 -9.64 -2.17 -5.42
N ARG A 134 -10.80 -1.65 -5.85
CA ARG A 134 -11.04 -0.22 -5.98
C ARG A 134 -12.19 0.18 -5.10
N PHE A 135 -11.97 1.14 -4.20
CA PHE A 135 -13.03 1.69 -3.37
C PHE A 135 -12.93 3.20 -3.28
N ARG A 136 -14.09 3.84 -3.23
CA ARG A 136 -14.20 5.29 -3.31
C ARG A 136 -13.73 5.93 -2.00
N ARG A 137 -13.01 7.03 -2.13
CA ARG A 137 -12.57 7.84 -1.01
C ARG A 137 -13.61 8.91 -0.70
N ASP A 138 -13.89 9.09 0.57
CA ASP A 138 -14.60 10.23 1.11
C ASP A 138 -13.62 11.42 1.20
N PRO A 139 -13.82 12.50 0.44
CA PRO A 139 -12.93 13.65 0.50
C PRO A 139 -12.99 14.37 1.86
N ALA A 140 -14.12 14.30 2.58
CA ALA A 140 -14.30 15.01 3.85
C ALA A 140 -13.42 14.41 4.95
N THR A 141 -13.43 13.08 5.08
CA THR A 141 -12.64 12.36 6.09
C THR A 141 -11.28 11.91 5.56
N GLY A 142 -11.13 11.82 4.24
CA GLY A 142 -9.99 11.24 3.56
C GLY A 142 -9.90 9.72 3.62
N ARG A 143 -10.91 9.03 4.18
CA ARG A 143 -11.00 7.57 4.33
C ARG A 143 -11.87 6.96 3.23
N ALA A 144 -12.00 5.65 3.18
CA ALA A 144 -12.97 4.98 2.30
C ALA A 144 -14.40 5.39 2.66
N LEU A 145 -15.23 5.62 1.64
CA LEU A 145 -16.68 5.74 1.84
C LEU A 145 -17.19 4.41 2.38
N ARG A 146 -17.89 4.47 3.51
CA ARG A 146 -18.60 3.31 4.07
C ARG A 146 -19.89 3.11 3.27
N SER A 147 -20.11 1.89 2.81
CA SER A 147 -21.36 1.43 2.19
C SER A 147 -22.28 0.85 3.25
#